data_AF-A0A388K5Z0-F1
#
_entry.id   AF-A0A388K5Z0-F1
#
_cell.length_a   1.000
_cell.length_b   1.000
_cell.length_c   1.000
_cell.angle_alpha   90.00
_cell.angle_beta   90.00
_cell.angle_gamma   90.00
#
_symmetry.space_group_name_H-M   'P 1'
#
loop_
_entity.id
_entity.type
_entity.pdbx_description
1 polymer ?
#
loop_
_entity_poly.entity_id
_entity_poly.type
_entity_poly.pdbx_seq_one_letter_code
_entity_poly.pdbx_strand_id
1 'polypeptide(L)'
;MKIHQDVEIESKRVKKEEEERLKSELAEEQRKLQEKKEREAFHAGQPKASASTAVVEGRSSDRDLVEQLLPEQEELKKRLASVTISDQRVTTLEEELPIAHKSRDEALVAADTWKKEALRPGNKRGNVVLPTLVSQSSVRAHVTPLPVSPSGALRKATEDYRELIIRHQEEVEALKGLRARDLNDRREAEEEAERLREALKMSKEKGKMHATPRSEFRARLDDAADGSGKKTCVMLNKKVIEIPEEGDNRTNDRETFVKEMRKTLKLMKKDDIVSICLKEGIQYSTFEVLKEAITKLRTERVFGDGTNEGKGRGRPTDEDSEDVVATDSDNKGDVPMPALRRFVPGRGSSLESYSSLLHHSFYFL
;
A
#
# COMPACT_ATOMS: atom_id res chain seq x y z
N MET A 1 -49.35 1.36 3.06
CA MET A 1 -49.30 2.38 1.99
C MET A 1 -48.52 3.63 2.39
N LYS A 2 -48.69 4.23 3.58
CA LYS A 2 -47.92 5.44 4.00
C LYS A 2 -46.39 5.31 3.92
N ILE A 3 -45.83 4.18 4.37
CA ILE A 3 -44.38 3.93 4.38
C ILE A 3 -43.77 4.03 2.96
N HIS A 4 -44.48 3.58 1.93
CA HIS A 4 -43.97 3.66 0.55
C HIS A 4 -43.94 5.10 0.02
N GLN A 5 -44.90 5.91 0.47
CA GLN A 5 -45.03 7.31 0.06
C GLN A 5 -43.94 8.17 0.71
N ASP A 6 -43.62 7.90 1.98
CA ASP A 6 -42.57 8.60 2.72
C ASP A 6 -41.17 8.31 2.14
N VAL A 7 -40.91 7.06 1.74
CA VAL A 7 -39.66 6.66 1.07
C VAL A 7 -39.50 7.35 -0.29
N GLU A 8 -40.58 7.50 -1.05
CA GLU A 8 -40.52 8.16 -2.36
C GLU A 8 -40.32 9.68 -2.25
N ILE A 9 -40.89 10.31 -1.21
CA ILE A 9 -40.67 11.73 -0.92
C ILE A 9 -39.21 11.97 -0.52
N GLU A 10 -38.64 11.12 0.34
CA GLU A 10 -37.25 11.27 0.78
C GLU A 10 -36.26 11.04 -0.38
N SER A 11 -36.52 10.04 -1.24
CA SER A 11 -35.71 9.80 -2.45
C SER A 11 -35.72 11.00 -3.41
N LYS A 12 -36.88 11.65 -3.60
CA LYS A 12 -36.98 12.87 -4.42
C LYS A 12 -36.24 14.05 -3.79
N ARG A 13 -36.21 14.13 -2.45
CA ARG A 13 -35.48 15.19 -1.74
C ARG A 13 -33.96 15.01 -1.88
N VAL A 14 -33.46 13.79 -1.65
CA VAL A 14 -32.04 13.46 -1.80
C VAL A 14 -31.58 13.71 -3.24
N LYS A 15 -32.36 13.28 -4.23
CA LYS A 15 -32.02 13.49 -5.65
C LYS A 15 -31.95 14.97 -6.02
N LYS A 16 -32.85 15.79 -5.48
CA LYS A 16 -32.83 17.25 -5.69
C LYS A 16 -31.62 17.91 -5.02
N GLU A 17 -31.25 17.46 -3.83
CA GLU A 17 -30.09 17.95 -3.09
C GLU A 17 -28.77 17.60 -3.81
N GLU A 18 -28.65 16.38 -4.34
CA GLU A 18 -27.48 15.99 -5.16
C GLU A 18 -27.37 16.82 -6.45
N GLU A 19 -28.49 17.07 -7.15
CA GLU A 19 -28.50 17.92 -8.34
C GLU A 19 -28.06 19.36 -8.03
N GLU A 20 -28.49 19.90 -6.89
CA GLU A 20 -28.07 21.23 -6.44
C GLU A 20 -26.59 21.28 -6.08
N ARG A 21 -26.05 20.24 -5.44
CA ARG A 21 -24.61 20.12 -5.14
C ARG A 21 -23.77 20.11 -6.41
N LEU A 22 -24.13 19.28 -7.40
CA LEU A 22 -23.44 19.22 -8.69
C LEU A 22 -23.49 20.55 -9.44
N LYS A 23 -24.64 21.24 -9.38
CA LYS A 23 -24.78 22.57 -9.99
C LYS A 23 -23.90 23.62 -9.30
N SER A 24 -23.76 23.54 -7.98
CA SER A 24 -22.88 24.45 -7.22
C SER A 24 -21.40 24.21 -7.50
N GLU A 25 -20.99 22.95 -7.64
CA GLU A 25 -19.61 22.56 -7.94
C GLU A 25 -19.19 22.99 -9.35
N LEU A 26 -20.05 22.79 -10.34
CA LEU A 26 -19.83 23.25 -11.71
C LEU A 26 -19.70 24.79 -11.79
N ALA A 27 -20.51 25.52 -11.01
CA ALA A 27 -20.42 26.98 -10.94
C ALA A 27 -19.11 27.45 -10.28
N GLU A 28 -18.63 26.76 -9.25
CA GLU A 28 -17.34 27.04 -8.61
C GLU A 28 -16.17 26.76 -9.57
N GLU A 29 -16.23 25.66 -10.32
CA GLU A 29 -15.20 25.31 -11.31
C GLU A 29 -15.12 26.35 -12.43
N GLN A 30 -16.26 26.80 -12.97
CA GLN A 30 -16.30 27.89 -13.94
C GLN A 30 -15.67 29.18 -13.40
N ARG A 31 -15.92 29.51 -12.13
CA ARG A 31 -15.30 30.67 -11.48
C ARG A 31 -13.78 30.53 -11.38
N LYS A 32 -13.27 29.35 -11.00
CA LYS A 32 -11.82 29.07 -10.97
C LYS A 32 -11.18 29.20 -12.35
N LEU A 33 -11.86 28.71 -13.39
CA LEU A 33 -11.38 28.81 -14.77
C LEU A 33 -11.30 30.27 -15.23
N GLN A 34 -12.30 31.07 -14.88
CA GLN A 34 -12.35 32.50 -15.21
C GLN A 34 -11.24 33.27 -14.48
N GLU A 35 -11.04 33.04 -13.18
CA GLU A 35 -9.95 33.66 -12.41
C GLU A 35 -8.56 33.28 -12.96
N LYS A 36 -8.37 32.01 -13.34
CA LYS A 36 -7.13 31.56 -13.96
C LYS A 36 -6.85 32.30 -15.28
N LYS A 37 -7.88 32.47 -16.11
CA LYS A 37 -7.78 33.21 -17.38
C LYS A 37 -7.45 34.68 -17.17
N GLU A 38 -8.01 35.31 -16.13
CA GLU A 38 -7.70 36.70 -15.78
C GLU A 38 -6.26 36.87 -15.28
N ARG A 39 -5.75 35.95 -14.46
CA ARG A 39 -4.34 35.97 -14.02
C ARG A 39 -3.37 35.81 -15.19
N GLU A 40 -3.69 34.93 -16.13
CA GLU A 40 -2.87 34.73 -17.33
C GLU A 40 -2.87 35.98 -18.23
N ALA A 41 -4.04 36.59 -18.44
CA ALA A 41 -4.16 37.85 -19.17
C ALA A 41 -3.38 39.01 -18.49
N PHE A 42 -3.40 39.07 -17.16
CA PHE A 42 -2.63 40.05 -16.39
C PHE A 42 -1.11 39.87 -16.57
N HIS A 43 -0.62 38.63 -16.58
CA HIS A 43 0.79 38.33 -16.84
C HIS A 43 1.20 38.57 -18.29
N ALA A 44 0.33 38.29 -19.26
CA ALA A 44 0.60 38.57 -20.68
C ALA A 44 0.63 40.07 -20.99
N GLY A 45 -0.11 40.87 -20.22
CA GLY A 45 -0.24 42.32 -20.40
C GLY A 45 0.85 43.17 -19.73
N GLN A 46 1.77 42.61 -18.93
CA GLN A 46 2.87 43.40 -18.40
C GLN A 46 3.92 43.66 -19.50
N PRO A 47 4.06 44.89 -20.02
CA PRO A 47 5.14 45.22 -20.92
C PRO A 47 6.44 45.01 -20.15
N LYS A 48 7.33 44.16 -20.68
CA LYS A 48 8.70 44.00 -20.20
C LYS A 48 9.36 45.37 -20.25
N ALA A 49 9.30 46.12 -19.15
CA ALA A 49 9.99 47.37 -19.02
C ALA A 49 11.49 47.08 -19.13
N SER A 50 12.08 47.61 -20.18
CA SER A 50 13.49 47.52 -20.53
C SER A 50 14.38 47.75 -19.33
N ALA A 51 15.02 46.68 -18.85
CA ALA A 51 16.15 46.80 -17.93
C ALA A 51 17.33 47.38 -18.71
N SER A 52 17.80 48.52 -18.21
CA SER A 52 18.90 49.29 -18.78
C SER A 52 20.16 48.45 -18.97
N THR A 53 20.73 48.59 -20.16
CA THR A 53 22.11 48.29 -20.52
C THR A 53 23.09 48.95 -19.54
N ALA A 54 23.68 48.16 -18.67
CA ALA A 54 24.98 48.46 -18.06
C ALA A 54 25.96 47.40 -18.58
N VAL A 55 26.86 47.85 -19.46
CA VAL A 55 27.95 47.07 -20.04
C VAL A 55 28.89 46.65 -18.92
N VAL A 56 28.82 45.37 -18.54
CA VAL A 56 29.87 44.71 -17.75
C VAL A 56 30.42 43.58 -18.62
N GLU A 57 31.64 43.79 -19.11
CA GLU A 57 32.45 42.76 -19.76
C GLU A 57 32.72 41.62 -18.76
N GLY A 58 32.01 40.51 -18.94
CA GLY A 58 32.20 39.23 -18.24
C GLY A 58 31.83 38.07 -19.17
N ARG A 59 32.46 38.02 -20.35
CA ARG A 59 32.13 37.12 -21.46
C ARG A 59 32.66 35.70 -21.22
N SER A 60 31.89 34.88 -20.50
CA SER A 60 31.89 33.40 -20.67
C SER A 60 30.70 32.71 -19.98
N SER A 61 30.12 33.30 -18.93
CA SER A 61 29.09 32.60 -18.12
C SER A 61 27.70 32.50 -18.78
N ASP A 62 27.33 33.43 -19.66
CA ASP A 62 25.96 33.47 -20.24
C ASP A 62 25.72 32.37 -21.28
N ARG A 63 26.78 31.92 -21.97
CA ARG A 63 26.67 30.86 -22.97
C ARG A 63 26.39 29.51 -22.30
N ASP A 64 27.05 29.23 -21.19
CA ASP A 64 26.88 28.00 -20.42
C ASP A 64 25.46 27.94 -19.79
N LEU A 65 24.90 29.08 -19.39
CA LEU A 65 23.51 29.18 -18.91
C LEU A 65 22.50 28.83 -20.02
N VAL A 66 22.72 29.29 -21.25
CA VAL A 66 21.85 28.95 -22.38
C VAL A 66 21.96 27.46 -22.74
N GLU A 67 23.17 26.91 -22.71
CA GLU A 67 23.41 25.48 -22.95
C GLU A 67 22.77 24.60 -21.85
N GLN A 68 22.67 25.08 -20.60
CA GLN A 68 21.95 24.40 -19.52
C GLN A 68 20.41 24.56 -19.60
N LEU A 69 19.90 25.70 -20.07
CA LEU A 69 18.44 25.96 -20.17
C LEU A 69 17.74 25.11 -21.23
N LEU A 70 18.43 24.76 -22.32
CA LEU A 70 17.86 23.94 -23.39
C LEU A 70 17.47 22.51 -22.95
N PRO A 71 18.33 21.72 -22.28
CA PRO A 71 17.95 20.40 -21.79
C PRO A 71 16.89 20.45 -20.69
N GLU A 72 16.90 21.47 -19.81
CA GLU A 72 15.85 21.67 -18.81
C GLU A 72 14.48 21.91 -19.47
N GLN A 73 14.45 22.68 -20.57
CA GLN A 73 13.22 22.89 -21.33
C GLN A 73 12.73 21.61 -22.02
N GLU A 74 13.64 20.79 -22.56
CA GLU A 74 13.31 19.50 -23.16
C GLU A 74 12.78 18.52 -22.10
N GLU A 75 13.37 18.49 -20.91
CA GLU A 75 12.91 17.68 -19.79
C GLU A 75 11.51 18.09 -19.33
N LEU A 76 11.24 19.39 -19.19
CA LEU A 76 9.91 19.90 -18.86
C LEU A 76 8.86 19.51 -19.92
N LYS A 77 9.22 19.55 -21.21
CA LYS A 77 8.34 19.08 -22.29
C LYS A 77 8.05 17.58 -22.18
N LYS A 78 9.06 16.75 -21.86
CA LYS A 78 8.88 15.31 -21.64
C LYS A 78 7.97 15.04 -20.43
N ARG A 79 8.17 15.77 -19.33
CA ARG A 79 7.31 15.68 -18.13
C ARG A 79 5.87 16.07 -18.47
N LEU A 80 5.66 17.17 -19.20
CA LEU A 80 4.31 17.59 -19.60
C LEU A 80 3.63 16.55 -20.51
N ALA A 81 4.36 15.97 -21.47
CA ALA A 81 3.83 14.89 -22.30
C ALA A 81 3.45 13.65 -21.47
N SER A 82 4.27 13.27 -20.48
CA SER A 82 3.94 12.17 -19.57
C SER A 82 2.67 12.43 -18.75
N VAL A 83 2.49 13.67 -18.25
CA VAL A 83 1.28 14.09 -17.52
C VAL A 83 0.05 14.02 -18.42
N THR A 84 0.15 14.46 -19.68
CA THR A 84 -1.00 14.36 -20.60
C THR A 84 -1.42 12.92 -20.89
N ILE A 85 -0.47 11.98 -20.92
CA ILE A 85 -0.76 10.56 -21.11
C ILE A 85 -1.40 9.97 -19.85
N SER A 86 -0.92 10.32 -18.65
CA SER A 86 -1.55 9.88 -17.41
C SER A 86 -2.96 10.44 -17.24
N ASP A 87 -3.18 11.72 -17.59
CA ASP A 87 -4.50 12.35 -17.51
C ASP A 87 -5.50 11.65 -18.44
N GLN A 88 -5.10 11.33 -19.67
CA GLN A 88 -5.93 10.54 -20.59
C GLN A 88 -6.30 9.17 -20.02
N ARG A 89 -5.35 8.48 -19.37
CA ARG A 89 -5.62 7.18 -18.73
C ARG A 89 -6.59 7.32 -17.56
N VAL A 90 -6.47 8.38 -16.76
CA VAL A 90 -7.41 8.66 -15.66
C VAL A 90 -8.79 8.93 -16.22
N THR A 91 -8.93 9.76 -17.25
CA THR A 91 -10.22 10.04 -17.89
C THR A 91 -10.88 8.76 -18.42
N THR A 92 -10.14 7.86 -19.07
CA THR A 92 -10.69 6.58 -19.53
C THR A 92 -11.19 5.72 -18.36
N LEU A 93 -10.44 5.63 -17.26
CA LEU A 93 -10.87 4.88 -16.07
C LEU A 93 -12.10 5.50 -15.39
N GLU A 94 -12.18 6.83 -15.36
CA GLU A 94 -13.34 7.57 -14.84
C GLU A 94 -14.61 7.31 -15.66
N GLU A 95 -14.49 7.07 -16.97
CA GLU A 95 -15.61 6.69 -17.84
C GLU A 95 -16.03 5.22 -17.67
N GLU A 96 -15.09 4.30 -17.41
CA GLU A 96 -15.38 2.86 -17.21
C GLU A 96 -16.06 2.57 -15.86
N LEU A 97 -15.72 3.34 -14.82
CA LEU A 97 -16.23 3.18 -13.46
C LEU A 97 -17.78 3.25 -13.36
N PRO A 98 -18.48 4.26 -13.91
CA PRO A 98 -19.94 4.31 -13.86
C PRO A 98 -20.61 3.20 -14.67
N ILE A 99 -19.98 2.73 -15.76
CA ILE A 99 -20.48 1.60 -16.55
C ILE A 99 -20.46 0.31 -15.70
N ALA A 100 -19.35 0.07 -15.00
CA ALA A 100 -19.22 -1.08 -14.10
C ALA A 100 -20.18 -1.02 -12.91
N HIS A 101 -20.40 0.17 -12.33
CA HIS A 101 -21.41 0.34 -11.27
C HIS A 101 -22.83 0.06 -11.78
N LYS A 102 -23.18 0.60 -12.96
CA LYS A 102 -24.48 0.37 -13.57
C LYS A 102 -24.73 -1.12 -13.85
N SER A 103 -23.75 -1.83 -14.40
CA SER A 103 -23.90 -3.27 -14.67
C SER A 103 -24.04 -4.10 -13.38
N ARG A 104 -23.30 -3.75 -12.32
CA ARG A 104 -23.44 -4.36 -10.99
C ARG A 104 -24.85 -4.15 -10.43
N ASP A 105 -25.36 -2.92 -10.51
CA ASP A 105 -26.67 -2.58 -9.98
C ASP A 105 -27.80 -3.27 -10.78
N GLU A 106 -27.67 -3.36 -12.11
CA GLU A 106 -28.56 -4.15 -12.96
C GLU A 106 -28.54 -5.65 -12.58
N ALA A 107 -27.36 -6.21 -12.30
CA ALA A 107 -27.22 -7.60 -11.87
C ALA A 107 -27.87 -7.85 -10.49
N LEU A 108 -27.76 -6.89 -9.56
CA LEU A 108 -28.43 -6.97 -8.26
C LEU A 108 -29.97 -6.91 -8.41
N VAL A 109 -30.48 -6.01 -9.25
CA VAL A 109 -31.92 -5.92 -9.55
C VAL A 109 -32.42 -7.19 -10.22
N ALA A 110 -31.65 -7.76 -11.15
CA ALA A 110 -31.97 -9.03 -11.78
C ALA A 110 -32.01 -10.17 -10.74
N ALA A 111 -31.01 -10.27 -9.87
CA ALA A 111 -30.96 -11.28 -8.82
C ALA A 111 -32.16 -11.18 -7.85
N ASP A 112 -32.54 -9.95 -7.46
CA ASP A 112 -33.73 -9.72 -6.64
C ASP A 112 -35.03 -10.08 -7.37
N THR A 113 -35.10 -9.84 -8.67
CA THR A 113 -36.23 -10.22 -9.51
C THR A 113 -36.36 -11.74 -9.58
N TRP A 114 -35.25 -12.45 -9.82
CA TRP A 114 -35.22 -13.92 -9.79
C TRP A 114 -35.57 -14.50 -8.43
N LYS A 115 -35.10 -13.88 -7.35
CA LYS A 115 -35.46 -14.27 -5.98
C LYS A 115 -36.96 -14.12 -5.73
N LYS A 116 -37.57 -13.01 -6.17
CA LYS A 116 -39.02 -12.80 -6.05
C LYS A 116 -39.83 -13.81 -6.87
N GLU A 117 -39.40 -14.12 -8.09
CA GLU A 117 -40.06 -15.12 -8.94
C GLU A 117 -39.92 -16.54 -8.39
N ALA A 118 -38.76 -16.89 -7.82
CA ALA A 118 -38.54 -18.16 -7.14
C ALA A 118 -39.46 -18.34 -5.92
N LEU A 119 -39.76 -17.26 -5.21
CA LEU A 119 -40.66 -17.24 -4.05
C LEU A 119 -42.15 -17.10 -4.42
N ARG A 120 -42.51 -16.98 -5.70
CA ARG A 120 -43.89 -16.76 -6.12
C ARG A 120 -44.76 -17.97 -5.77
N PRO A 121 -45.85 -17.81 -4.98
CA PRO A 121 -46.77 -18.89 -4.67
C PRO A 121 -47.36 -19.47 -5.96
N GLY A 122 -47.08 -20.74 -6.25
CA GLY A 122 -47.45 -21.40 -7.50
C GLY A 122 -46.27 -21.86 -8.35
N ASN A 123 -45.04 -21.42 -8.05
CA ASN A 123 -43.83 -22.02 -8.63
C ASN A 123 -43.56 -23.38 -7.96
N LYS A 124 -44.17 -24.45 -8.48
CA LYS A 124 -44.09 -25.81 -7.91
C LYS A 124 -42.70 -26.47 -7.98
N ARG A 125 -41.67 -25.76 -8.45
CA ARG A 125 -40.28 -26.26 -8.48
C ARG A 125 -39.50 -26.01 -7.18
N GLY A 126 -40.07 -25.31 -6.19
CA GLY A 126 -39.31 -24.69 -5.10
C GLY A 126 -39.58 -25.17 -3.67
N ASN A 127 -40.18 -26.34 -3.46
CA ASN A 127 -40.28 -26.87 -2.09
C ASN A 127 -39.96 -28.36 -2.04
N VAL A 128 -38.74 -28.72 -2.49
CA VAL A 128 -38.11 -29.88 -1.87
C VAL A 128 -37.62 -29.39 -0.53
N VAL A 129 -38.51 -29.56 0.45
CA VAL A 129 -38.12 -29.77 1.83
C VAL A 129 -37.04 -30.85 1.76
N LEU A 130 -35.76 -30.48 1.82
CA LEU A 130 -34.70 -31.43 2.11
C LEU A 130 -35.04 -31.92 3.52
N PRO A 131 -35.60 -33.13 3.69
CA PRO A 131 -35.89 -33.62 5.02
C PRO A 131 -34.54 -33.66 5.75
N THR A 132 -34.47 -32.94 6.85
CA THR A 132 -33.36 -33.03 7.80
C THR A 132 -33.14 -34.53 8.05
N LEU A 133 -31.96 -35.03 7.71
CA LEU A 133 -31.63 -36.46 7.73
C LEU A 133 -31.80 -37.02 9.15
N VAL A 134 -33.01 -37.46 9.48
CA VAL A 134 -33.21 -38.48 10.50
C VAL A 134 -33.14 -39.80 9.75
N SER A 135 -32.01 -40.46 9.96
CA SER A 135 -31.66 -41.76 9.40
C SER A 135 -32.75 -42.79 9.70
N GLN A 136 -33.70 -43.00 8.79
CA GLN A 136 -34.54 -44.20 8.78
C GLN A 136 -34.74 -44.68 7.35
N SER A 137 -34.20 -45.87 7.12
CA SER A 137 -34.35 -46.70 5.93
C SER A 137 -35.82 -46.97 5.66
N SER A 138 -36.38 -46.42 4.58
CA SER A 138 -37.59 -46.97 3.99
C SER A 138 -37.54 -46.85 2.48
N VAL A 139 -37.45 -48.03 1.87
CA VAL A 139 -37.61 -48.34 0.46
C VAL A 139 -38.88 -47.66 -0.08
N ARG A 140 -38.74 -46.72 -1.01
CA ARG A 140 -39.87 -46.21 -1.79
C ARG A 140 -39.53 -46.20 -3.28
N ALA A 141 -40.47 -46.75 -4.05
CA ALA A 141 -40.32 -47.15 -5.43
C ALA A 141 -39.86 -46.01 -6.36
N HIS A 142 -38.82 -46.32 -7.13
CA HIS A 142 -38.30 -45.53 -8.22
C HIS A 142 -39.39 -45.29 -9.28
N VAL A 143 -39.81 -44.03 -9.42
CA VAL A 143 -40.43 -43.56 -10.66
C VAL A 143 -39.28 -43.10 -11.55
N THR A 144 -38.99 -43.91 -12.56
CA THR A 144 -37.98 -43.63 -13.59
C THR A 144 -38.49 -42.48 -14.48
N PRO A 145 -37.90 -41.28 -14.46
CA PRO A 145 -38.22 -40.27 -15.46
C PRO A 145 -37.78 -40.79 -16.82
N LEU A 146 -38.65 -40.62 -17.83
CA LEU A 146 -38.39 -41.00 -19.22
C LEU A 146 -37.00 -40.49 -19.66
N PRO A 147 -36.21 -41.29 -20.40
CA PRO A 147 -34.89 -40.89 -20.88
C PRO A 147 -35.04 -39.74 -21.87
N VAL A 148 -34.79 -38.52 -21.39
CA VAL A 148 -34.51 -37.38 -22.27
C VAL A 148 -33.27 -37.76 -23.07
N SER A 149 -33.40 -37.72 -24.40
CA SER A 149 -32.39 -38.16 -25.36
C SER A 149 -30.96 -37.78 -24.93
N PRO A 150 -30.02 -38.74 -24.80
CA PRO A 150 -28.68 -38.54 -24.24
C PRO A 150 -27.82 -37.52 -25.02
N SER A 151 -28.25 -37.09 -26.21
CA SER A 151 -27.56 -36.09 -27.03
C SER A 151 -27.57 -34.67 -26.44
N GLY A 152 -28.56 -34.32 -25.60
CA GLY A 152 -28.69 -32.97 -25.04
C GLY A 152 -27.80 -32.72 -23.81
N ALA A 153 -27.66 -33.72 -22.93
CA ALA A 153 -26.90 -33.61 -21.69
C ALA A 153 -25.38 -33.52 -21.95
N LEU A 154 -24.88 -34.29 -22.91
CA LEU A 154 -23.47 -34.27 -23.27
C LEU A 154 -23.04 -32.90 -23.82
N ARG A 155 -23.87 -32.26 -24.65
CA ARG A 155 -23.58 -30.92 -25.19
C ARG A 155 -23.52 -29.85 -24.10
N LYS A 156 -24.40 -29.92 -23.11
CA LYS A 156 -24.37 -28.99 -21.96
C LYS A 156 -23.10 -29.18 -21.14
N ALA A 157 -22.74 -30.41 -20.81
CA ALA A 157 -21.53 -30.69 -20.05
C ALA A 157 -20.24 -30.22 -20.77
N THR A 158 -20.21 -30.32 -22.10
CA THR A 158 -19.07 -29.80 -22.88
C THR A 158 -19.02 -28.27 -22.90
N GLU A 159 -20.17 -27.60 -22.89
CA GLU A 159 -20.24 -26.13 -22.84
C GLU A 159 -19.82 -25.62 -21.46
N ASP A 160 -20.33 -26.23 -20.38
CA ASP A 160 -19.99 -25.90 -19.00
C ASP A 160 -18.47 -26.04 -18.74
N TYR A 161 -17.84 -27.08 -19.31
CA TYR A 161 -16.40 -27.30 -19.20
C TYR A 161 -15.59 -26.24 -19.96
N ARG A 162 -16.06 -25.79 -21.12
CA ARG A 162 -15.41 -24.70 -21.87
C ARG A 162 -15.49 -23.39 -21.11
N GLU A 163 -16.65 -23.05 -20.56
CA GLU A 163 -16.82 -21.85 -19.72
C GLU A 163 -15.93 -21.89 -18.47
N LEU A 164 -15.76 -23.06 -17.86
CA LEU A 164 -14.85 -23.22 -16.73
C LEU A 164 -13.39 -22.96 -17.11
N ILE A 165 -12.95 -23.45 -18.26
CA ILE A 165 -11.59 -23.20 -18.77
C ILE A 165 -11.39 -21.71 -19.04
N ILE A 166 -12.38 -21.04 -19.64
CA ILE A 166 -12.30 -19.59 -19.93
C ILE A 166 -12.18 -18.81 -18.62
N ARG A 167 -13.03 -19.07 -17.63
CA ARG A 167 -12.95 -18.41 -16.32
C ARG A 167 -11.63 -18.65 -15.61
N HIS A 168 -11.11 -19.88 -15.69
CA HIS A 168 -9.81 -20.19 -15.10
C HIS A 168 -8.67 -19.43 -15.79
N GLN A 169 -8.71 -19.32 -17.12
CA GLN A 169 -7.73 -18.56 -17.88
C GLN A 169 -7.77 -17.07 -17.52
N GLU A 170 -8.97 -16.49 -17.42
CA GLU A 170 -9.18 -15.10 -16.99
C GLU A 170 -8.64 -14.86 -15.57
N GLU A 171 -8.88 -15.79 -14.63
CA GLU A 171 -8.34 -15.71 -13.27
C GLU A 171 -6.80 -15.76 -13.26
N VAL A 172 -6.21 -16.64 -14.07
CA VAL A 172 -4.75 -16.74 -14.22
C VAL A 172 -4.17 -15.46 -14.79
N GLU A 173 -4.81 -14.85 -15.78
CA GLU A 173 -4.39 -13.57 -16.37
C GLU A 173 -4.54 -12.40 -15.39
N ALA A 174 -5.63 -12.36 -14.62
CA ALA A 174 -5.83 -11.37 -13.57
C ALA A 174 -4.74 -11.45 -12.48
N LEU A 175 -4.38 -12.67 -12.06
CA LEU A 175 -3.30 -12.89 -11.09
C LEU A 175 -1.93 -12.49 -11.64
N LYS A 176 -1.64 -12.76 -12.91
CA LYS A 176 -0.43 -12.28 -13.58
C LYS A 176 -0.39 -10.75 -13.63
N GLY A 177 -1.51 -10.11 -13.96
CA GLY A 177 -1.64 -8.66 -13.99
C GLY A 177 -1.47 -8.00 -12.61
N LEU A 178 -1.94 -8.63 -11.54
CA LEU A 178 -1.71 -8.15 -10.16
C LEU A 178 -0.23 -8.23 -9.77
N ARG A 179 0.45 -9.34 -10.07
CA ARG A 179 1.89 -9.48 -9.78
C ARG A 179 2.74 -8.50 -10.57
N ALA A 180 2.40 -8.26 -11.84
CA ALA A 180 3.10 -7.29 -12.67
C ALA A 180 2.97 -5.86 -12.12
N ARG A 181 1.76 -5.49 -11.65
CA ARG A 181 1.52 -4.20 -10.99
C ARG A 181 2.31 -4.06 -9.68
N ASP A 182 2.25 -5.04 -8.79
CA ASP A 182 2.99 -5.02 -7.51
C ASP A 182 4.51 -4.84 -7.71
N LEU A 183 5.10 -5.52 -8.71
CA LEU A 183 6.51 -5.34 -9.05
C LEU A 183 6.83 -3.95 -9.62
N ASN A 184 5.89 -3.35 -10.36
CA ASN A 184 6.06 -2.00 -10.88
C ASN A 184 5.96 -0.96 -9.77
N ASP A 185 4.95 -1.08 -8.89
CA ASP A 185 4.75 -0.18 -7.75
C ASP A 185 5.96 -0.20 -6.80
N ARG A 186 6.56 -1.38 -6.56
CA ARG A 186 7.81 -1.49 -5.78
C ARG A 186 8.98 -0.78 -6.44
N ARG A 187 9.11 -0.89 -7.77
CA ARG A 187 10.16 -0.20 -8.53
C ARG A 187 10.00 1.31 -8.49
N GLU A 188 8.77 1.81 -8.68
CA GLU A 188 8.47 3.23 -8.61
C GLU A 188 8.74 3.80 -7.21
N ALA A 189 8.37 3.06 -6.16
CA ALA A 189 8.69 3.44 -4.78
C ALA A 189 10.20 3.44 -4.49
N GLU A 190 10.95 2.50 -5.05
CA GLU A 190 12.42 2.46 -4.93
C GLU A 190 13.07 3.65 -5.67
N GLU A 191 12.61 3.98 -6.88
CA GLU A 191 13.07 5.13 -7.66
C GLU A 191 12.74 6.46 -6.97
N GLU A 192 11.54 6.61 -6.40
CA GLU A 192 11.17 7.80 -5.64
C GLU A 192 12.00 7.93 -4.36
N ALA A 193 12.26 6.81 -3.66
CA ALA A 193 13.14 6.80 -2.50
C ALA A 193 14.59 7.20 -2.86
N GLU A 194 15.09 6.76 -4.02
CA GLU A 194 16.39 7.19 -4.55
C GLU A 194 16.41 8.68 -4.86
N ARG A 195 15.39 9.19 -5.56
CA ARG A 195 15.23 10.62 -5.87
C ARG A 195 15.20 11.48 -4.60
N LEU A 196 14.51 11.04 -3.55
CA LEU A 196 14.49 11.74 -2.26
C LEU A 196 15.86 11.70 -1.55
N ARG A 197 16.58 10.58 -1.62
CA ARG A 197 17.95 10.49 -1.09
C ARG A 197 18.90 11.43 -1.81
N GLU A 198 18.80 11.54 -3.13
CA GLU A 198 19.59 12.48 -3.93
C GLU A 198 19.23 13.93 -3.59
N ALA A 199 17.95 14.27 -3.50
CA ALA A 199 17.51 15.60 -3.09
C ALA A 199 18.05 15.99 -1.70
N LEU A 200 18.09 15.05 -0.74
CA LEU A 200 18.70 15.26 0.57
C LEU A 200 20.22 15.45 0.49
N LYS A 201 20.93 14.71 -0.36
CA LYS A 201 22.36 14.92 -0.59
C LYS A 201 22.63 16.31 -1.17
N MET A 202 21.87 16.69 -2.21
CA MET A 202 21.97 18.01 -2.85
C MET A 202 21.64 19.16 -1.87
N SER A 203 20.62 19.00 -1.02
CA SER A 203 20.28 19.99 0.01
C SER A 203 21.39 20.13 1.06
N LYS A 204 21.97 19.02 1.52
CA LYS A 204 23.10 19.02 2.46
C LYS A 204 24.34 19.70 1.86
N GLU A 205 24.59 19.50 0.58
CA GLU A 205 25.73 20.13 -0.11
C GLU A 205 25.51 21.63 -0.31
N LYS A 206 24.33 22.04 -0.78
CA LYS A 206 23.96 23.46 -0.91
C LYS A 206 23.97 24.19 0.45
N GLY A 207 23.58 23.51 1.53
CA GLY A 207 23.63 24.05 2.88
C GLY A 207 25.04 24.36 3.40
N LYS A 208 26.08 23.70 2.86
CA LYS A 208 27.48 24.01 3.22
C LYS A 208 28.00 25.26 2.53
N MET A 209 27.55 25.56 1.30
CA MET A 209 28.02 26.73 0.55
C MET A 209 27.33 28.04 0.98
N HIS A 210 26.10 27.96 1.50
CA HIS A 210 25.40 29.11 2.08
C HIS A 210 25.40 29.08 3.61
N ALA A 211 26.55 28.75 4.22
CA ALA A 211 26.86 29.23 5.55
C ALA A 211 27.05 30.76 5.48
N THR A 212 25.94 31.49 5.30
CA THR A 212 25.89 32.92 5.56
C THR A 212 26.44 33.13 6.96
N PRO A 213 27.35 34.09 7.18
CA PRO A 213 27.87 34.39 8.51
C PRO A 213 26.69 34.53 9.46
N ARG A 214 26.54 33.53 10.33
CA ARG A 214 25.38 33.41 11.23
C ARG A 214 25.49 34.62 12.15
N SER A 215 24.67 35.64 11.93
CA SER A 215 24.72 36.84 12.76
C SER A 215 24.41 36.41 14.21
N GLU A 216 25.20 36.90 15.15
CA GLU A 216 25.13 36.52 16.57
C GLU A 216 23.72 36.66 17.17
N PHE A 217 22.87 37.47 16.54
CA PHE A 217 21.47 37.65 16.88
C PHE A 217 20.64 36.36 16.77
N ARG A 218 20.88 35.52 15.75
CA ARG A 218 20.12 34.27 15.59
C ARG A 218 20.54 33.21 16.60
N ALA A 219 21.84 33.15 16.93
CA ALA A 219 22.34 32.30 18.00
C ALA A 219 21.72 32.68 19.34
N ARG A 220 21.55 33.98 19.61
CA ARG A 220 20.85 34.48 20.82
C ARG A 220 19.35 34.18 20.85
N LEU A 221 18.68 34.09 19.69
CA LEU A 221 17.26 33.70 19.63
C LEU A 221 17.07 32.20 19.84
N ASP A 222 17.94 31.36 19.27
CA ASP A 222 17.91 29.91 19.48
C ASP A 222 18.18 29.59 20.98
N ASP A 223 19.15 30.26 21.61
CA ASP A 223 19.49 30.10 23.03
C ASP A 223 18.38 30.62 23.98
N ALA A 224 17.67 31.68 23.59
CA ALA A 224 16.51 32.18 24.34
C ALA A 224 15.26 31.28 24.18
N ALA A 225 15.12 30.59 23.04
CA ALA A 225 14.03 29.65 22.80
C ALA A 225 14.19 28.37 23.63
N ASP A 226 15.42 27.87 23.78
CA ASP A 226 15.73 26.72 24.65
C ASP A 226 15.59 27.07 26.15
N GLY A 227 15.70 28.36 26.52
CA GLY A 227 15.52 28.85 27.89
C GLY A 227 14.08 29.19 28.30
N SER A 228 13.13 29.34 27.38
CA SER A 228 11.80 29.93 27.65
C SER A 228 10.65 28.90 27.79
N GLY A 229 10.95 27.73 28.37
CA GLY A 229 10.04 26.58 28.41
C GLY A 229 9.53 26.11 29.78
N LYS A 230 9.41 26.98 30.81
CA LYS A 230 8.74 26.62 32.08
C LYS A 230 7.93 27.78 32.66
N LYS A 231 6.80 28.14 32.04
CA LYS A 231 5.70 28.81 32.74
C LYS A 231 4.37 28.17 32.39
N THR A 232 3.89 27.42 33.38
CA THR A 232 2.54 26.95 33.64
C THR A 232 1.44 27.86 33.10
N CYS A 233 0.63 27.34 32.18
CA CYS A 233 -0.78 27.73 32.08
C CYS A 233 -1.63 26.46 32.27
N VAL A 234 -1.90 26.13 33.53
CA VAL A 234 -2.93 25.17 33.94
C VAL A 234 -3.94 25.95 34.77
N MET A 235 -5.02 26.33 34.10
CA MET A 235 -6.35 26.64 34.65
C MET A 235 -7.25 25.69 33.83
N LEU A 236 -8.02 24.73 34.33
CA LEU A 236 -8.70 24.55 35.60
C LEU A 236 -9.11 23.07 35.72
N ASN A 237 -9.19 22.60 36.97
CA ASN A 237 -9.98 21.47 37.47
C ASN A 237 -9.48 20.05 37.20
N LYS A 238 -8.83 19.44 38.21
CA LYS A 238 -9.32 18.24 38.94
C LYS A 238 -8.26 17.68 39.89
N LYS A 239 -8.59 17.73 41.19
CA LYS A 239 -8.11 16.91 42.33
C LYS A 239 -6.60 16.70 42.50
N VAL A 240 -6.09 17.36 43.55
CA VAL A 240 -5.21 16.84 44.62
C VAL A 240 -4.49 15.53 44.27
N ILE A 241 -3.23 15.65 43.89
CA ILE A 241 -2.18 14.65 44.15
C ILE A 241 -0.93 15.46 44.51
N GLU A 242 -0.36 15.14 45.67
CA GLU A 242 0.85 15.74 46.23
C GLU A 242 2.01 15.68 45.22
N ILE A 243 2.69 16.81 45.04
CA ILE A 243 3.88 16.95 44.21
C ILE A 243 5.08 16.49 45.04
N PRO A 244 5.83 15.44 44.65
CA PRO A 244 7.11 15.12 45.26
C PRO A 244 8.17 16.12 44.76
N GLU A 245 9.08 16.44 45.65
CA GLU A 245 10.19 17.37 45.49
C GLU A 245 11.02 17.13 44.21
N GLU A 246 11.54 18.23 43.64
CA GLU A 246 12.44 18.26 42.50
C GLU A 246 13.77 17.55 42.81
N GLY A 247 13.78 16.22 42.64
CA GLY A 247 14.98 15.39 42.62
C GLY A 247 14.99 14.53 41.36
N ASP A 248 16.07 14.64 40.58
CA ASP A 248 16.43 13.78 39.43
C ASP A 248 15.45 13.65 38.26
N ASN A 249 15.42 14.68 37.39
CA ASN A 249 14.79 14.62 36.05
C ASN A 249 15.25 13.41 35.19
N ARG A 250 16.41 12.81 35.48
CA ARG A 250 16.92 11.61 34.78
C ARG A 250 16.02 10.39 34.92
N THR A 251 15.30 10.25 36.03
CA THR A 251 14.41 9.10 36.26
C THR A 251 13.16 9.16 35.38
N ASN A 252 12.64 10.37 35.17
CA ASN A 252 11.49 10.60 34.29
C ASN A 252 11.81 10.29 32.82
N ASP A 253 13.01 10.62 32.34
CA ASP A 253 13.43 10.34 30.96
C ASP A 253 13.60 8.83 30.68
N ARG A 254 14.05 8.06 31.69
CA ARG A 254 14.16 6.61 31.59
C ARG A 254 12.79 5.96 31.44
N GLU A 255 11.80 6.41 32.21
CA GLU A 255 10.44 5.85 32.14
C GLU A 255 9.71 6.20 30.84
N THR A 256 9.88 7.43 30.33
CA THR A 256 9.28 7.84 29.06
C THR A 256 9.86 7.03 27.91
N PHE A 257 11.17 6.80 27.90
CA PHE A 257 11.85 5.94 26.91
C PHE A 257 11.34 4.49 26.96
N VAL A 258 11.22 3.89 28.16
CA VAL A 258 10.65 2.53 28.32
C VAL A 258 9.22 2.45 27.78
N LYS A 259 8.38 3.46 28.06
CA LYS A 259 7.00 3.51 27.57
C LYS A 259 6.94 3.62 26.04
N GLU A 260 7.80 4.43 25.43
CA GLU A 260 7.88 4.58 23.97
C GLU A 260 8.37 3.29 23.28
N MET A 261 9.39 2.65 23.85
CA MET A 261 9.91 1.37 23.36
C MET A 261 8.86 0.25 23.41
N ARG A 262 8.07 0.19 24.49
CA ARG A 262 6.95 -0.76 24.57
C ARG A 262 5.88 -0.50 23.51
N LYS A 263 5.57 0.77 23.23
CA LYS A 263 4.59 1.14 22.19
C LYS A 263 5.05 0.73 20.80
N THR A 264 6.30 1.02 20.44
CA THR A 264 6.88 0.63 19.15
C THR A 264 6.90 -0.89 18.98
N LEU A 265 7.36 -1.64 19.98
CA LEU A 265 7.35 -3.10 19.95
C LEU A 265 5.93 -3.71 19.96
N LYS A 266 4.91 -2.97 20.42
CA LYS A 266 3.51 -3.43 20.35
C LYS A 266 2.97 -3.44 18.92
N LEU A 267 3.44 -2.53 18.07
CA LEU A 267 2.99 -2.37 16.68
C LEU A 267 3.73 -3.29 15.69
N MET A 268 4.88 -3.86 16.08
CA MET A 268 5.68 -4.73 15.22
C MET A 268 5.09 -6.15 15.12
N LYS A 269 5.25 -6.76 13.94
CA LYS A 269 4.86 -8.16 13.70
C LYS A 269 5.83 -9.11 14.40
N LYS A 270 5.41 -10.38 14.55
CA LYS A 270 6.19 -11.41 15.23
C LYS A 270 7.58 -11.59 14.63
N ASP A 271 7.66 -11.63 13.31
CA ASP A 271 8.90 -11.89 12.56
C ASP A 271 9.92 -10.76 12.73
N ASP A 272 9.48 -9.51 12.75
CA ASP A 272 10.34 -8.35 12.97
C ASP A 272 10.99 -8.40 14.35
N ILE A 273 10.22 -8.78 15.37
CA ILE A 273 10.71 -8.93 16.74
C ILE A 273 11.70 -10.09 16.85
N VAL A 274 11.45 -11.21 16.16
CA VAL A 274 12.42 -12.31 16.07
C VAL A 274 13.73 -11.83 15.44
N SER A 275 13.65 -11.03 14.37
CA SER A 275 14.84 -10.47 13.71
C SER A 275 15.65 -9.56 14.65
N ILE A 276 14.98 -8.77 15.49
CA ILE A 276 15.64 -7.94 16.52
C ILE A 276 16.30 -8.82 17.57
N CYS A 277 15.63 -9.89 18.02
CA CYS A 277 16.20 -10.82 18.99
C CYS A 277 17.48 -11.47 18.48
N LEU A 278 17.47 -11.95 17.23
CA LEU A 278 18.66 -12.53 16.59
C LEU A 278 19.81 -11.52 16.48
N LYS A 279 19.51 -10.27 16.09
CA LYS A 279 20.51 -9.20 16.00
C LYS A 279 21.09 -8.79 17.35
N GLU A 280 20.27 -8.80 18.40
CA GLU A 280 20.66 -8.41 19.76
C GLU A 280 21.20 -9.61 20.59
N GLY A 281 21.21 -10.82 20.02
CA GLY A 281 21.67 -12.04 20.70
C GLY A 281 20.76 -12.49 21.84
N ILE A 282 19.48 -12.12 21.81
CA ILE A 282 18.48 -12.51 22.82
C ILE A 282 17.92 -13.89 22.47
N GLN A 283 18.01 -14.83 23.41
CA GLN A 283 17.47 -16.18 23.23
C GLN A 283 15.94 -16.14 23.07
N TYR A 284 15.42 -16.85 22.07
CA TYR A 284 14.00 -16.89 21.77
C TYR A 284 13.20 -17.48 22.94
N SER A 285 12.19 -16.75 23.42
CA SER A 285 11.25 -17.17 24.46
C SER A 285 9.81 -16.80 24.05
N THR A 286 8.89 -16.70 25.00
CA THR A 286 7.53 -16.23 24.69
C THR A 286 7.56 -14.78 24.20
N PHE A 287 6.67 -14.46 23.27
CA PHE A 287 6.69 -13.20 22.54
C PHE A 287 6.64 -11.95 23.43
N GLU A 288 5.88 -11.99 24.53
CA GLU A 288 5.80 -10.88 25.48
C GLU A 288 7.10 -10.72 26.29
N VAL A 289 7.71 -11.83 26.70
CA VAL A 289 9.01 -11.84 27.40
C VAL A 289 10.11 -11.27 26.51
N LEU A 290 10.06 -11.54 25.20
CA LEU A 290 11.01 -10.96 24.24
C LEU A 290 10.89 -9.45 24.13
N LYS A 291 9.66 -8.89 24.10
CA LYS A 291 9.47 -7.43 24.04
C LYS A 291 10.02 -6.73 25.27
N GLU A 292 9.81 -7.31 26.45
CA GLU A 292 10.38 -6.78 27.70
C GLU A 292 11.90 -6.92 27.73
N ALA A 293 12.46 -8.05 27.27
CA ALA A 293 13.90 -8.25 27.19
C ALA A 293 14.58 -7.23 26.27
N ILE A 294 14.02 -6.95 25.08
CA ILE A 294 14.51 -5.92 24.16
C ILE A 294 14.42 -4.53 24.80
N THR A 295 13.28 -4.20 25.42
CA THR A 295 13.08 -2.90 26.07
C THR A 295 14.10 -2.70 27.17
N LYS A 296 14.31 -3.71 28.03
CA LYS A 296 15.29 -3.68 29.11
C LYS A 296 16.71 -3.51 28.57
N LEU A 297 17.12 -4.31 27.59
CA LEU A 297 18.46 -4.27 27.00
C LEU A 297 18.77 -2.92 26.35
N ARG A 298 17.80 -2.33 25.64
CA ARG A 298 17.96 -0.99 25.04
C ARG A 298 17.96 0.12 26.08
N THR A 299 17.12 0.00 27.12
CA THR A 299 17.10 0.98 28.21
C THR A 299 18.42 0.93 29.00
N GLU A 300 18.95 -0.26 29.27
CA GLU A 300 20.28 -0.44 29.87
C GLU A 300 21.40 0.08 28.96
N ARG A 301 21.26 -0.03 27.63
CA ARG A 301 22.23 0.56 26.70
C ARG A 301 22.25 2.09 26.72
N VAL A 302 21.07 2.73 26.87
CA VAL A 302 20.92 4.20 26.82
C VAL A 302 21.17 4.84 28.19
N PHE A 303 20.67 4.23 29.26
CA PHE A 303 20.67 4.77 30.63
C PHE A 303 21.54 3.96 31.60
N GLY A 304 22.24 2.92 31.13
CA GLY A 304 23.19 2.17 31.94
C GLY A 304 24.44 3.00 32.17
N ASP A 305 24.35 3.96 33.07
CA ASP A 305 25.48 4.73 33.60
C ASP A 305 26.40 3.79 34.40
N GLY A 306 27.42 3.25 33.71
CA GLY A 306 28.79 3.11 34.21
C GLY A 306 29.12 2.23 35.43
N THR A 307 28.19 1.68 36.21
CA THR A 307 28.55 1.01 37.49
C THR A 307 29.10 -0.41 37.36
N ASN A 308 29.44 -0.89 36.15
CA ASN A 308 30.14 -2.15 35.96
C ASN A 308 31.51 -1.90 35.33
N GLU A 309 32.40 -1.26 36.09
CA GLU A 309 33.82 -1.42 35.86
C GLU A 309 34.18 -2.91 35.99
N GLY A 310 34.71 -3.49 34.90
CA GLY A 310 35.58 -4.65 35.00
C GLY A 310 34.94 -6.03 34.79
N LYS A 311 34.44 -6.32 33.58
CA LYS A 311 34.87 -7.54 32.86
C LYS A 311 34.42 -7.51 31.41
N GLY A 312 35.40 -7.31 30.53
CA GLY A 312 35.22 -7.29 29.09
C GLY A 312 34.53 -8.55 28.57
N ARG A 313 33.44 -8.32 27.82
CA ARG A 313 33.17 -9.09 26.62
C ARG A 313 33.24 -8.12 25.47
N GLY A 314 34.44 -8.04 24.88
CA GLY A 314 34.66 -7.37 23.61
C GLY A 314 33.66 -7.93 22.60
N ARG A 315 32.82 -7.05 22.08
CA ARG A 315 32.07 -7.31 20.87
C ARG A 315 33.10 -7.33 19.75
N PRO A 316 33.26 -8.42 18.98
CA PRO A 316 34.20 -8.44 17.87
C PRO A 316 33.69 -7.41 16.85
N THR A 317 34.44 -6.32 16.70
CA THR A 317 34.41 -5.47 15.51
C THR A 317 35.20 -6.21 14.45
N ASP A 318 34.49 -6.77 13.48
CA ASP A 318 35.07 -7.16 12.20
C ASP A 318 35.35 -5.87 11.42
N GLU A 319 36.57 -5.36 11.55
CA GLU A 319 37.15 -4.36 10.64
C GLU A 319 38.34 -5.00 9.91
N ASP A 320 38.20 -5.02 8.59
CA ASP A 320 39.20 -4.89 7.53
C ASP A 320 40.34 -5.90 7.39
N SER A 321 40.25 -6.66 6.29
CA SER A 321 41.42 -7.01 5.50
C SER A 321 41.11 -6.79 4.01
N GLU A 322 41.43 -5.59 3.54
CA GLU A 322 41.89 -5.36 2.18
C GLU A 322 43.38 -5.74 2.13
N ASP A 323 43.74 -6.78 1.37
CA ASP A 323 45.08 -6.84 0.79
C ASP A 323 45.12 -7.67 -0.51
N VAL A 324 46.02 -7.22 -1.37
CA VAL A 324 46.14 -7.40 -2.81
C VAL A 324 46.53 -8.82 -3.22
N VAL A 325 45.86 -9.41 -4.22
CA VAL A 325 46.55 -10.21 -5.28
C VAL A 325 45.79 -10.12 -6.62
N ALA A 326 46.38 -9.43 -7.58
CA ALA A 326 46.11 -9.66 -8.99
C ALA A 326 46.75 -11.01 -9.40
N THR A 327 45.95 -11.98 -9.81
CA THR A 327 46.43 -13.11 -10.61
C THR A 327 45.57 -13.21 -11.86
N ASP A 328 46.13 -12.78 -12.98
CA ASP A 328 45.83 -13.34 -14.28
C ASP A 328 46.00 -14.87 -14.20
N SER A 329 44.93 -15.60 -14.49
CA SER A 329 44.99 -17.04 -14.74
C SER A 329 43.80 -17.42 -15.59
N ASP A 330 44.01 -17.34 -16.90
CA ASP A 330 43.41 -18.25 -17.87
C ASP A 330 43.46 -19.68 -17.32
N ASN A 331 42.33 -20.17 -16.80
CA ASN A 331 42.16 -21.60 -16.58
C ASN A 331 40.79 -22.03 -17.11
N LYS A 332 40.80 -22.46 -18.37
CA LYS A 332 39.80 -23.37 -18.94
C LYS A 332 39.87 -24.70 -18.19
N GLY A 333 39.26 -24.73 -17.01
CA GLY A 333 39.02 -25.95 -16.26
C GLY A 333 37.58 -26.39 -16.49
N ASP A 334 37.39 -27.33 -17.41
CA ASP A 334 36.21 -28.19 -17.49
C ASP A 334 35.93 -28.80 -16.11
N VAL A 335 34.99 -28.23 -15.37
CA VAL A 335 34.40 -28.88 -14.21
C VAL A 335 33.22 -29.70 -14.73
N PRO A 336 33.23 -31.03 -14.56
CA PRO A 336 32.16 -31.88 -15.04
C PRO A 336 30.87 -31.52 -14.29
N MET A 337 29.88 -31.05 -15.05
CA MET A 337 28.48 -31.00 -14.64
C MET A 337 28.14 -32.30 -13.87
N PRO A 338 27.61 -32.22 -12.64
CA PRO A 338 27.06 -33.40 -12.01
C PRO A 338 25.98 -33.92 -12.95
N ALA A 339 26.17 -35.15 -13.42
CA ALA A 339 25.24 -35.81 -14.32
C ALA A 339 23.84 -35.65 -13.76
N LEU A 340 23.06 -34.77 -14.40
CA LEU A 340 21.62 -34.75 -14.28
C LEU A 340 21.19 -36.17 -14.63
N ARG A 341 20.90 -36.96 -13.58
CA ARG A 341 20.20 -38.22 -13.73
C ARG A 341 18.96 -37.86 -14.51
N ARG A 342 18.94 -38.28 -15.78
CA ARG A 342 17.74 -38.30 -16.61
C ARG A 342 16.69 -38.99 -15.76
N PHE A 343 15.77 -38.19 -15.22
CA PHE A 343 14.53 -38.70 -14.70
C PHE A 343 13.80 -39.27 -15.90
N VAL A 344 13.97 -40.57 -16.12
CA VAL A 344 13.18 -41.36 -17.04
C VAL A 344 11.76 -41.32 -16.45
N PRO A 345 10.76 -40.68 -17.09
CA PRO A 345 9.39 -40.87 -16.66
C PRO A 345 9.06 -42.34 -16.93
N GLY A 346 9.07 -43.13 -15.86
CA GLY A 346 8.65 -44.51 -15.87
C GLY A 346 7.22 -44.58 -16.38
N ARG A 347 7.05 -45.33 -17.48
CA ARG A 347 5.76 -45.88 -17.84
C ARG A 347 5.29 -46.76 -16.69
N GLY A 348 4.05 -46.53 -16.27
CA GLY A 348 3.21 -47.54 -15.65
C GLY A 348 3.32 -47.65 -14.14
N SER A 349 2.42 -46.96 -13.46
CA SER A 349 1.55 -47.62 -12.49
C SER A 349 0.39 -46.69 -12.13
N SER A 350 -0.79 -47.13 -12.51
CA SER A 350 -2.08 -46.64 -12.06
C SER A 350 -2.06 -46.28 -10.57
N LEU A 351 -2.33 -45.01 -10.27
CA LEU A 351 -2.97 -44.59 -9.03
C LEU A 351 -4.20 -43.78 -9.42
N GLU A 352 -5.09 -44.43 -10.17
CA GLU A 352 -6.51 -44.30 -9.92
C GLU A 352 -6.78 -44.90 -8.53
N SER A 353 -6.73 -44.08 -7.48
CA SER A 353 -7.30 -44.36 -6.15
C SER A 353 -7.01 -43.15 -5.27
N TYR A 354 -7.97 -42.70 -4.47
CA TYR A 354 -7.94 -41.50 -3.61
C TYR A 354 -8.41 -40.17 -4.26
N SER A 355 -9.53 -40.21 -4.97
CA SER A 355 -10.49 -39.07 -4.96
C SER A 355 -11.95 -39.53 -4.98
N SER A 356 -12.21 -40.77 -4.58
CA SER A 356 -13.54 -41.39 -4.57
C SER A 356 -13.88 -41.86 -3.16
N LEU A 357 -13.86 -40.95 -2.18
CA LEU A 357 -14.43 -41.18 -0.84
C LEU A 357 -14.60 -39.85 -0.10
N LEU A 358 -15.28 -38.90 -0.73
CA LEU A 358 -16.07 -37.88 -0.04
C LEU A 358 -17.23 -37.47 -0.96
N HIS A 359 -18.24 -38.34 -0.97
CA HIS A 359 -19.67 -37.98 -0.89
C HIS A 359 -20.16 -36.96 -1.93
N HIS A 360 -20.76 -37.33 -3.06
CA HIS A 360 -21.98 -38.18 -3.15
C HIS A 360 -23.12 -37.73 -2.22
N SER A 361 -23.39 -36.43 -2.14
CA SER A 361 -24.59 -35.92 -1.45
C SER A 361 -25.17 -34.63 -2.04
N PHE A 362 -25.17 -34.43 -3.37
CA PHE A 362 -25.93 -33.32 -3.98
C PHE A 362 -26.43 -33.63 -5.39
N TYR A 363 -27.19 -34.70 -5.55
CA TYR A 363 -28.11 -34.84 -6.69
C TYR A 363 -29.39 -35.55 -6.24
N PHE A 364 -30.30 -34.78 -5.67
CA PHE A 364 -31.73 -35.05 -5.70
C PHE A 364 -32.48 -33.72 -5.60
N LEU A 365 -32.75 -33.12 -6.76
CA LEU A 365 -33.75 -32.07 -6.97
C LEU A 365 -33.89 -31.71 -8.45
#